data_AF-A0A2E9TNT8-F1
#
_entry.id   AF-A0A2E9TNT8-F1
#
_cell.length_a   1.000
_cell.length_b   1.000
_cell.length_c   1.000
_cell.angle_alpha   90.00
_cell.angle_beta   90.00
_cell.angle_gamma   90.00
#
_symmetry.space_group_name_H-M   'P 1'
#
loop_
_entity.id
_entity.type
_entity.pdbx_description
1 polymer ?
#
loop_
_entity_poly.entity_id
_entity_poly.type
_entity_poly.pdbx_seq_one_letter_code
_entity_poly.pdbx_strand_id
1 'polypeptide(L)'
;MSLKRGVAIGGLFVAAAWLLVSCGMNSEEKRLAAAIDQALQTRELSYWQVDDLDIQDQREDRTGPEEIITYKVEAVLALEKPLREVRYVDDIGKRVVTRTALAEGEERDLTASVQIIRGNGEENVVTTLDEQDLPRGMVAEDFEQRFDGWQVIAEDSDEFAELEKELQGRLDDSLSALAEADHTLRQIQVQLMASRAELAVLEENAEAVGGLGEPMEKASQDVEALIERVEEQEAARDSLGEEVERRKNALASLRGE
;
A
#
# COMPACT_ATOMS: atom_id res chain seq x y z
N MET A 1 1.14 18.62 -7.28
CA MET A 1 1.50 18.39 -8.69
C MET A 1 2.85 17.68 -8.75
N SER A 2 2.83 16.36 -8.96
CA SER A 2 4.03 15.56 -9.18
C SER A 2 3.75 14.69 -10.40
N LEU A 3 4.28 15.08 -11.56
CA LEU A 3 4.29 14.28 -12.77
C LEU A 3 5.26 13.12 -12.55
N LYS A 4 4.74 11.93 -12.22
CA LYS A 4 5.54 10.72 -12.14
C LYS A 4 5.72 10.11 -13.54
N ARG A 5 6.92 10.35 -14.08
CA ARG A 5 7.74 9.50 -14.96
C ARG A 5 7.01 8.70 -16.05
N GLY A 6 7.01 9.25 -17.27
CA GLY A 6 6.82 8.47 -18.49
C GLY A 6 7.96 7.47 -18.68
N VAL A 7 7.63 6.22 -18.99
CA VAL A 7 8.59 5.15 -19.31
C VAL A 7 8.70 5.09 -20.83
N ALA A 8 9.90 5.29 -21.37
CA ALA A 8 10.21 5.03 -22.77
C ALA A 8 10.53 3.54 -22.93
N ILE A 9 9.70 2.80 -23.65
CA ILE A 9 9.96 1.39 -23.98
C ILE A 9 10.02 1.28 -25.50
N GLY A 10 11.24 1.18 -26.02
CA GLY A 10 11.48 0.71 -27.39
C GLY A 10 11.43 -0.82 -27.40
N GLY A 11 10.61 -1.41 -28.27
CA GLY A 11 10.55 -2.87 -28.39
C GLY A 11 9.40 -3.41 -29.23
N LEU A 12 9.74 -3.74 -30.48
CA LEU A 12 9.20 -4.79 -31.36
C LEU A 12 7.76 -5.29 -31.12
N PHE A 13 6.87 -4.99 -32.06
CA PHE A 13 5.54 -5.57 -32.20
C PHE A 13 5.59 -7.11 -32.25
N VAL A 14 5.18 -7.77 -31.15
CA VAL A 14 4.75 -9.17 -31.18
C VAL A 14 3.23 -9.16 -31.16
N ALA A 15 2.66 -9.31 -32.35
CA ALA A 15 1.22 -9.44 -32.56
C ALA A 15 0.71 -10.74 -31.94
N ALA A 16 0.05 -10.64 -30.79
CA ALA A 16 -0.84 -11.67 -30.26
C ALA A 16 -1.73 -11.11 -29.14
N ALA A 17 -2.77 -10.36 -29.50
CA ALA A 17 -3.96 -10.20 -28.67
C ALA A 17 -5.16 -9.86 -29.58
N TRP A 18 -6.32 -10.38 -29.21
CA TRP A 18 -7.51 -10.53 -30.02
C TRP A 18 -8.10 -9.18 -30.46
N LEU A 19 -8.31 -9.01 -31.77
CA LEU A 19 -9.06 -7.88 -32.32
C LEU A 19 -10.57 -8.16 -32.20
N LEU A 20 -11.13 -7.90 -31.02
CA LEU A 20 -12.56 -7.61 -30.88
C LEU A 20 -12.80 -6.10 -30.87
N VAL A 21 -12.06 -5.36 -31.71
CA VAL A 21 -12.29 -3.93 -31.88
C VAL A 21 -13.59 -3.73 -32.64
N SER A 22 -14.50 -2.95 -32.05
CA SER A 22 -15.79 -2.54 -32.61
C SER A 22 -15.71 -2.25 -34.12
N CYS A 23 -16.73 -2.71 -34.85
CA CYS A 23 -16.86 -2.50 -36.30
C CYS A 23 -16.93 -1.01 -36.72
N GLY A 24 -17.00 -0.07 -35.77
CA GLY A 24 -17.07 1.38 -36.02
C GLY A 24 -15.73 2.07 -36.25
N MET A 25 -14.62 1.55 -35.71
CA MET A 25 -13.35 2.27 -35.71
C MET A 25 -12.59 2.20 -37.05
N ASN A 26 -12.00 3.34 -37.42
CA ASN A 26 -11.11 3.47 -38.57
C ASN A 26 -9.72 2.87 -38.29
N SER A 27 -8.84 2.84 -39.30
CA SER A 27 -7.53 2.20 -39.17
C SER A 27 -6.58 2.90 -38.19
N GLU A 28 -6.68 4.22 -38.05
CA GLU A 28 -5.87 4.98 -37.09
C GLU A 28 -6.40 4.77 -35.67
N GLU A 29 -7.72 4.86 -35.46
CA GLU A 29 -8.37 4.57 -34.17
C GLU A 29 -8.03 3.16 -33.67
N LYS A 30 -8.06 2.15 -34.55
CA LYS A 30 -7.64 0.76 -34.23
C LYS A 30 -6.20 0.68 -33.75
N ARG A 31 -5.32 1.46 -34.36
CA ARG A 31 -3.91 1.50 -33.99
C ARG A 31 -3.70 2.20 -32.65
N LEU A 32 -4.41 3.30 -32.41
CA LEU A 32 -4.37 4.01 -31.13
C LEU A 32 -4.95 3.17 -30.00
N ALA A 33 -6.05 2.45 -30.25
CA ALA A 33 -6.65 1.51 -29.30
C ALA A 33 -5.66 0.40 -28.92
N ALA A 34 -5.00 -0.22 -29.90
CA ALA A 34 -3.97 -1.23 -29.63
C ALA A 34 -2.80 -0.69 -28.79
N ALA A 35 -2.41 0.57 -28.98
CA ALA A 35 -1.37 1.22 -28.17
C ALA A 35 -1.85 1.52 -26.73
N ILE A 36 -3.14 1.78 -26.53
CA ILE A 36 -3.76 1.94 -25.20
C ILE A 36 -3.88 0.59 -24.50
N ASP A 37 -4.37 -0.46 -25.18
CA ASP A 37 -4.47 -1.82 -24.62
C ASP A 37 -3.10 -2.33 -24.17
N GLN A 38 -2.06 -2.12 -24.98
CA GLN A 38 -0.70 -2.45 -24.59
C GLN A 38 -0.25 -1.66 -23.35
N ALA A 39 -0.59 -0.37 -23.25
CA ALA A 39 -0.29 0.43 -22.08
C ALA A 39 -1.04 -0.07 -20.84
N LEU A 40 -2.33 -0.41 -20.95
CA LEU A 40 -3.13 -1.00 -19.87
C LEU A 40 -2.51 -2.31 -19.37
N GLN A 41 -2.06 -3.19 -20.26
CA GLN A 41 -1.37 -4.43 -19.91
C GLN A 41 -0.09 -4.17 -19.11
N THR A 42 0.75 -3.22 -19.53
CA THR A 42 2.00 -2.89 -18.82
C THR A 42 1.78 -2.27 -17.44
N ARG A 43 0.57 -1.80 -17.14
CA ARG A 43 0.20 -1.15 -15.88
C ARG A 43 -0.68 -2.03 -14.98
N GLU A 44 -0.74 -3.33 -15.24
CA GLU A 44 -1.53 -4.31 -14.49
C GLU A 44 -3.05 -4.04 -14.56
N LEU A 45 -3.51 -3.44 -15.66
CA LEU A 45 -4.92 -3.14 -15.95
C LEU A 45 -5.43 -3.93 -17.17
N SER A 46 -4.87 -5.13 -17.42
CA SER A 46 -5.15 -5.94 -18.61
C SER A 46 -6.58 -6.49 -18.70
N TYR A 47 -7.39 -6.31 -17.66
CA TYR A 47 -8.81 -6.68 -17.63
C TYR A 47 -9.74 -5.61 -18.23
N TRP A 48 -9.20 -4.42 -18.51
CA TRP A 48 -9.85 -3.39 -19.30
C TRP A 48 -9.37 -3.48 -20.75
N GLN A 49 -10.30 -3.37 -21.70
CA GLN A 49 -9.98 -3.28 -23.13
C GLN A 49 -10.72 -2.12 -23.77
N VAL A 50 -10.12 -1.50 -24.79
CA VAL A 50 -10.77 -0.45 -25.57
C VAL A 50 -11.89 -1.05 -26.43
N ASP A 51 -13.14 -0.65 -26.15
CA ASP A 51 -14.31 -0.99 -26.97
C ASP A 51 -14.55 0.04 -28.09
N ASP A 52 -14.40 1.32 -27.76
CA ASP A 52 -14.51 2.44 -28.71
C ASP A 52 -13.45 3.52 -28.42
N LEU A 53 -13.11 4.31 -29.44
CA LEU A 53 -12.11 5.36 -29.33
C LEU A 53 -12.40 6.53 -30.26
N ASP A 54 -12.38 7.73 -29.71
CA ASP A 54 -12.57 8.97 -30.44
C ASP A 54 -11.34 9.89 -30.32
N ILE A 55 -10.93 10.47 -31.46
CA ILE A 55 -9.75 11.36 -31.52
C ILE A 55 -10.20 12.79 -31.27
N GLN A 56 -9.87 13.31 -30.08
CA GLN A 56 -10.26 14.66 -29.66
C GLN A 56 -9.36 15.74 -30.25
N ASP A 57 -8.07 15.47 -30.37
CA ASP A 57 -7.10 16.40 -30.92
C ASP A 57 -5.93 15.66 -31.57
N GLN A 58 -5.36 16.26 -32.60
CA GLN A 58 -4.16 15.79 -33.27
C GLN A 58 -3.22 16.96 -33.48
N ARG A 59 -1.98 16.79 -32.99
CA ARG A 59 -0.92 17.77 -33.18
C ARG A 59 0.29 17.12 -33.82
N GLU A 60 0.80 17.77 -34.84
CA GLU A 60 2.04 17.39 -35.51
C GLU A 60 3.13 18.40 -35.17
N ASP A 61 4.22 17.92 -34.59
CA ASP A 61 5.41 18.69 -34.32
C ASP A 61 6.61 18.04 -35.04
N ARG A 62 7.58 18.86 -35.44
CA ARG A 62 8.82 18.37 -36.06
C ARG A 62 10.01 18.85 -35.28
N THR A 63 10.82 17.91 -34.79
CA THR A 63 12.02 18.20 -34.00
C THR A 63 13.23 17.56 -34.69
N GLY A 64 13.92 18.33 -35.52
CA GLY A 64 15.06 17.82 -36.30
C GLY A 64 14.63 16.78 -37.36
N PRO A 65 15.26 15.59 -37.42
CA PRO A 65 14.89 14.52 -38.34
C PRO A 65 13.62 13.76 -37.90
N GLU A 66 13.12 14.02 -36.69
CA GLU A 66 11.99 13.31 -36.10
C GLU A 66 10.68 14.07 -36.37
N GLU A 67 9.66 13.31 -36.74
CA GLU A 67 8.26 13.71 -36.83
C GLU A 67 7.53 13.13 -35.61
N ILE A 68 6.83 13.98 -34.86
CA ILE A 68 6.10 13.61 -33.66
C ILE A 68 4.63 13.95 -33.90
N ILE A 69 3.78 12.92 -33.90
CA ILE A 69 2.33 13.08 -33.95
C ILE A 69 1.77 12.74 -32.58
N THR A 70 1.15 13.72 -31.93
CA THR A 70 0.48 13.55 -30.64
C THR A 70 -1.03 13.51 -30.85
N TYR A 71 -1.65 12.42 -30.45
CA TYR A 71 -3.10 12.26 -30.39
C TYR A 71 -3.55 12.43 -28.95
N LYS A 72 -4.59 13.25 -28.76
CA LYS A 72 -5.40 13.21 -27.54
C LYS A 72 -6.68 12.45 -27.88
N VAL A 73 -6.99 11.44 -27.08
CA VAL A 73 -8.09 10.52 -27.35
C VAL A 73 -8.95 10.33 -26.11
N GLU A 74 -10.23 10.08 -26.34
CA GLU A 74 -11.17 9.58 -25.34
C GLU A 74 -11.53 8.16 -25.78
N ALA A 75 -11.23 7.18 -24.92
CA ALA A 75 -11.52 5.78 -25.16
C ALA A 75 -12.63 5.32 -24.21
N VAL A 76 -13.56 4.52 -24.72
CA VAL A 76 -14.49 3.75 -23.88
C VAL A 76 -13.84 2.40 -23.65
N LEU A 77 -13.56 2.09 -22.39
CA LEU A 77 -13.06 0.78 -21.98
C LEU A 77 -14.23 -0.09 -21.58
N ALA A 78 -14.23 -1.35 -21.99
CA ALA A 78 -15.10 -2.38 -21.46
C ALA A 78 -14.31 -3.35 -20.58
N LEU A 79 -14.92 -3.78 -19.48
CA LEU A 79 -14.36 -4.79 -18.60
C LEU A 79 -14.57 -6.19 -19.20
N GLU A 80 -13.49 -6.89 -19.55
CA GLU A 80 -13.58 -8.22 -20.17
C GLU A 80 -14.01 -9.33 -19.19
N LYS A 81 -13.68 -9.16 -17.91
CA LYS A 81 -13.94 -10.15 -16.88
C LYS A 81 -14.41 -9.46 -15.60
N PRO A 82 -15.35 -10.06 -14.85
CA PRO A 82 -15.82 -9.45 -13.62
C PRO A 82 -14.66 -9.20 -12.66
N LEU A 83 -14.67 -8.04 -12.01
CA LEU A 83 -13.61 -7.57 -11.13
C LEU A 83 -14.11 -7.48 -9.69
N ARG A 84 -13.27 -7.92 -8.76
CA ARG A 84 -13.44 -7.72 -7.32
C ARG A 84 -12.44 -6.67 -6.86
N GLU A 85 -12.94 -5.51 -6.44
CA GLU A 85 -12.10 -4.50 -5.80
C GLU A 85 -11.81 -4.95 -4.36
N VAL A 86 -10.58 -5.39 -4.10
CA VAL A 86 -10.14 -5.79 -2.76
C VAL A 86 -9.77 -4.55 -1.97
N ARG A 87 -10.49 -4.29 -0.89
CA ARG A 87 -10.29 -3.12 -0.02
C ARG A 87 -9.31 -3.40 1.11
N TYR A 88 -9.45 -4.56 1.75
CA TYR A 88 -8.66 -4.92 2.92
C TYR A 88 -8.50 -6.45 3.00
N VAL A 89 -7.35 -6.89 3.51
CA VAL A 89 -7.03 -8.31 3.71
C VAL A 89 -6.55 -8.50 5.15
N ASP A 90 -7.22 -9.39 5.87
CA ASP A 90 -6.79 -9.88 7.18
C ASP A 90 -6.31 -11.33 7.04
N ASP A 91 -4.99 -11.48 6.85
CA ASP A 91 -4.35 -12.78 6.68
C ASP A 91 -4.48 -13.68 7.92
N ILE A 92 -4.56 -13.08 9.11
CA ILE A 92 -4.61 -13.81 10.38
C ILE A 92 -6.01 -14.39 10.57
N GLY A 93 -7.04 -13.57 10.37
CA GLY A 93 -8.43 -13.98 10.45
C GLY A 93 -8.90 -14.77 9.22
N LYS A 94 -8.11 -14.80 8.14
CA LYS A 94 -8.50 -15.30 6.81
C LYS A 94 -9.79 -14.63 6.31
N ARG A 95 -9.79 -13.29 6.34
CA ARG A 95 -10.92 -12.46 5.92
C ARG A 95 -10.45 -11.50 4.83
N VAL A 96 -11.31 -11.26 3.85
CA VAL A 96 -11.08 -10.29 2.79
C VAL A 96 -12.29 -9.40 2.66
N VAL A 97 -12.06 -8.09 2.63
CA VAL A 97 -13.10 -7.10 2.40
C VAL A 97 -13.04 -6.67 0.96
N THR A 98 -14.17 -6.74 0.27
CA THR A 98 -14.32 -6.28 -1.11
C THR A 98 -15.30 -5.12 -1.20
N ARG A 99 -14.98 -4.14 -2.03
CA ARG A 99 -15.96 -3.18 -2.54
C ARG A 99 -16.83 -3.86 -3.62
N THR A 100 -17.85 -3.15 -4.09
CA THR A 100 -18.71 -3.47 -5.24
C THR A 100 -17.99 -4.30 -6.30
N ALA A 101 -18.61 -5.42 -6.67
CA ALA A 101 -18.15 -6.20 -7.80
C ALA A 101 -18.52 -5.49 -9.11
N LEU A 102 -17.54 -5.31 -9.99
CA LEU A 102 -17.78 -4.82 -11.33
C LEU A 102 -18.14 -6.00 -12.22
N ALA A 103 -19.19 -5.84 -13.01
CA ALA A 103 -19.66 -6.89 -13.91
C ALA A 103 -18.87 -6.84 -15.22
N GLU A 104 -18.74 -8.01 -15.86
CA GLU A 104 -18.28 -8.07 -17.26
C GLU A 104 -19.15 -7.17 -18.14
N GLY A 105 -18.49 -6.45 -19.06
CA GLY A 105 -19.11 -5.47 -19.94
C GLY A 105 -19.39 -4.12 -19.27
N GLU A 106 -18.97 -3.89 -18.02
CA GLU A 106 -19.01 -2.54 -17.45
C GLU A 106 -18.08 -1.61 -18.23
N GLU A 107 -18.58 -0.41 -18.55
CA GLU A 107 -17.86 0.57 -19.37
C GLU A 107 -17.30 1.72 -18.53
N ARG A 108 -16.12 2.21 -18.91
CA ARG A 108 -15.46 3.38 -18.31
C ARG A 108 -14.77 4.24 -19.36
N ASP A 109 -14.93 5.54 -19.24
CA ASP A 109 -14.20 6.49 -20.08
C ASP A 109 -12.75 6.62 -19.61
N LEU A 110 -11.83 6.68 -20.57
CA LEU A 110 -10.41 6.88 -20.34
C LEU A 110 -9.89 7.97 -21.27
N THR A 111 -9.37 9.05 -20.68
CA THR A 111 -8.58 10.02 -21.44
C THR A 111 -7.15 9.51 -21.59
N ALA A 112 -6.64 9.52 -22.82
CA ALA A 112 -5.27 9.13 -23.10
C ALA A 112 -4.59 10.10 -24.08
N SER A 113 -3.25 10.07 -24.06
CA SER A 113 -2.40 10.75 -25.03
C SER A 113 -1.44 9.73 -25.64
N VAL A 114 -1.48 9.60 -26.96
CA VAL A 114 -0.62 8.67 -27.71
C VAL A 114 0.30 9.50 -28.60
N GLN A 115 1.61 9.33 -28.43
CA GLN A 115 2.62 9.98 -29.25
C GLN A 115 3.28 8.97 -30.17
N ILE A 116 3.23 9.22 -31.46
CA ILE A 116 3.94 8.45 -32.49
C ILE A 116 5.14 9.28 -32.93
N ILE A 117 6.34 8.76 -32.65
CA ILE A 117 7.61 9.39 -32.97
C ILE A 117 8.26 8.61 -34.11
N ARG A 118 8.38 9.23 -35.28
CA ARG A 118 9.01 8.65 -36.47
C ARG A 118 10.34 9.33 -36.75
N GLY A 119 11.41 8.55 -36.89
CA GLY A 119 12.72 9.08 -37.19
C GLY A 119 13.74 7.97 -37.44
N ASN A 120 14.72 8.25 -38.31
CA ASN A 120 15.84 7.34 -38.60
C ASN A 120 15.44 5.91 -39.02
N GLY A 121 14.27 5.74 -39.64
CA GLY A 121 13.75 4.43 -40.06
C GLY A 121 13.07 3.63 -38.95
N GLU A 122 12.92 4.20 -37.76
CA GLU A 122 12.24 3.63 -36.61
C GLU A 122 10.96 4.41 -36.29
N GLU A 123 10.03 3.73 -35.62
CA GLU A 123 8.81 4.31 -35.09
C GLU A 123 8.66 3.87 -33.63
N ASN A 124 8.51 4.85 -32.74
CA ASN A 124 8.27 4.63 -31.31
C ASN A 124 6.89 5.16 -30.94
N VAL A 125 6.20 4.45 -30.06
CA VAL A 125 4.89 4.85 -29.54
C VAL A 125 5.00 5.05 -28.04
N VAL A 126 4.56 6.21 -27.55
CA VAL A 126 4.51 6.55 -26.13
C VAL A 126 3.07 6.84 -25.76
N THR A 127 2.52 6.02 -24.86
CA THR A 127 1.13 6.15 -24.41
C THR A 127 1.07 6.61 -22.96
N THR A 128 0.32 7.67 -22.71
CA THR A 128 0.01 8.20 -21.38
C THR A 128 -1.47 8.04 -21.12
N LEU A 129 -1.82 7.40 -20.02
CA LEU A 129 -3.21 7.16 -19.59
C LEU A 129 -3.53 8.00 -18.35
N ASP A 130 -4.69 8.64 -18.31
CA ASP A 130 -5.26 9.24 -17.09
C ASP A 130 -6.13 8.21 -16.36
N GLU A 131 -5.47 7.29 -15.66
CA GLU A 131 -6.07 6.10 -15.05
C GLU A 131 -6.61 6.33 -13.63
N GLN A 132 -6.72 7.59 -13.17
CA GLN A 132 -7.12 7.90 -11.79
C GLN A 132 -8.50 7.35 -11.44
N ASP A 133 -9.39 7.28 -12.43
CA ASP A 133 -10.77 6.83 -12.27
C ASP A 133 -10.96 5.36 -12.66
N LEU A 134 -9.89 4.65 -13.07
CA LEU A 134 -9.96 3.22 -13.36
C LEU A 134 -9.88 2.40 -12.06
N PRO A 135 -10.93 1.64 -11.72
CA PRO A 135 -10.91 0.78 -10.55
C PRO A 135 -9.77 -0.24 -10.64
N ARG A 136 -9.03 -0.37 -9.55
CA ARG A 136 -8.00 -1.40 -9.39
C ARG A 136 -8.59 -2.55 -8.60
N GLY A 137 -8.51 -3.76 -9.15
CA GLY A 137 -9.04 -4.94 -8.50
C GLY A 137 -8.40 -6.23 -8.98
N MET A 138 -8.98 -7.33 -8.54
CA MET A 138 -8.59 -8.69 -8.91
C MET A 138 -9.69 -9.30 -9.76
N VAL A 139 -9.33 -9.99 -10.84
CA VAL A 139 -10.29 -10.76 -11.65
C VAL A 139 -11.00 -11.76 -10.75
N ALA A 140 -12.32 -11.91 -10.88
CA ALA A 140 -13.12 -12.72 -9.96
C ALA A 140 -12.63 -14.18 -9.85
N GLU A 141 -12.20 -14.78 -10.97
CA GLU A 141 -11.62 -16.14 -10.98
C GLU A 141 -10.35 -16.24 -10.12
N ASP A 142 -9.44 -15.26 -10.26
CA ASP A 142 -8.19 -15.21 -9.48
C ASP A 142 -8.48 -14.92 -8.00
N PHE A 143 -9.50 -14.08 -7.73
CA PHE A 143 -9.97 -13.77 -6.39
C PHE A 143 -10.50 -15.03 -5.68
N GLU A 144 -11.39 -15.76 -6.35
CA GLU A 144 -11.96 -17.01 -5.82
C GLU A 144 -10.89 -18.07 -5.57
N GLN A 145 -9.89 -18.16 -6.46
CA GLN A 145 -8.76 -19.07 -6.27
C GLN A 145 -7.87 -18.66 -5.09
N ARG A 146 -7.56 -17.36 -4.97
CA ARG A 146 -6.64 -16.86 -3.94
C ARG A 146 -7.24 -16.91 -2.55
N PHE A 147 -8.52 -16.58 -2.44
CA PHE A 147 -9.24 -16.47 -1.18
C PHE A 147 -10.16 -17.68 -0.94
N ASP A 148 -9.82 -18.84 -1.51
CA ASP A 148 -10.56 -20.07 -1.29
C ASP A 148 -10.62 -20.42 0.21
N GLY A 149 -11.85 -20.59 0.72
CA GLY A 149 -12.12 -20.84 2.13
C GLY A 149 -11.94 -19.65 3.07
N TRP A 150 -11.69 -18.44 2.55
CA TRP A 150 -11.67 -17.21 3.35
C TRP A 150 -13.09 -16.63 3.47
N GLN A 151 -13.32 -15.88 4.54
CA GLN A 151 -14.56 -15.11 4.66
C GLN A 151 -14.47 -13.85 3.79
N VAL A 152 -15.41 -13.73 2.85
CA VAL A 152 -15.56 -12.52 2.03
C VAL A 152 -16.58 -11.61 2.67
N ILE A 153 -16.20 -10.36 2.94
CA ILE A 153 -17.01 -9.34 3.60
C ILE A 153 -17.24 -8.20 2.61
N ALA A 154 -18.49 -7.82 2.39
CA ALA A 154 -18.81 -6.66 1.55
C ALA A 154 -18.69 -5.36 2.35
N GLU A 155 -18.14 -4.30 1.76
CA GLU A 155 -17.94 -3.00 2.42
C GLU A 155 -19.25 -2.40 2.98
N ASP A 156 -20.40 -2.70 2.37
CA ASP A 156 -21.73 -2.22 2.75
C ASP A 156 -22.49 -3.16 3.72
N SER A 157 -21.82 -4.20 4.23
CA SER A 157 -22.42 -5.21 5.11
C SER A 157 -22.32 -4.87 6.59
N ASP A 158 -23.21 -5.45 7.40
CA ASP A 158 -23.13 -5.36 8.87
C ASP A 158 -21.84 -6.03 9.38
N GLU A 159 -21.38 -7.10 8.72
CA GLU A 159 -20.12 -7.79 9.03
C GLU A 159 -18.89 -6.89 8.88
N PHE A 160 -18.93 -5.92 7.95
CA PHE A 160 -17.87 -4.91 7.83
C PHE A 160 -17.83 -4.00 9.06
N ALA A 161 -18.99 -3.53 9.53
CA ALA A 161 -19.07 -2.70 10.73
C ALA A 161 -18.62 -3.47 12.00
N GLU A 162 -18.94 -4.77 12.08
CA GLU A 162 -18.45 -5.64 13.15
C GLU A 162 -16.93 -5.81 13.10
N LEU A 163 -16.36 -6.03 11.91
CA LEU A 163 -14.90 -6.13 11.72
C LEU A 163 -14.20 -4.83 12.12
N GLU A 164 -14.72 -3.68 11.70
CA GLU A 164 -14.16 -2.38 12.08
C GLU A 164 -14.16 -2.20 13.60
N LYS A 165 -15.28 -2.53 14.25
CA LYS A 165 -15.41 -2.47 15.72
C LYS A 165 -14.45 -3.44 16.41
N GLU A 166 -14.27 -4.64 15.88
CA GLU A 166 -13.31 -5.61 16.39
C GLU A 166 -11.87 -5.07 16.31
N LEU A 167 -11.46 -4.53 15.16
CA LEU A 167 -10.13 -3.96 14.97
C LEU A 167 -9.89 -2.73 15.84
N GLN A 168 -10.89 -1.85 15.98
CA GLN A 168 -10.85 -0.71 16.89
C GLN A 168 -10.68 -1.17 18.34
N GLY A 169 -11.46 -2.16 18.80
CA GLY A 169 -11.34 -2.70 20.15
C GLY A 169 -9.96 -3.27 20.43
N ARG A 170 -9.38 -4.02 19.47
CA ARG A 170 -8.00 -4.50 19.57
C ARG A 170 -6.99 -3.36 19.65
N LEU A 171 -7.17 -2.29 18.87
CA LEU A 171 -6.29 -1.12 18.95
C LEU A 171 -6.37 -0.46 20.34
N ASP A 172 -7.58 -0.27 20.87
CA ASP A 172 -7.81 0.32 22.18
C ASP A 172 -7.18 -0.52 23.31
N ASP A 173 -7.29 -1.85 23.23
CA ASP A 173 -6.64 -2.78 24.14
C ASP A 173 -5.11 -2.65 24.10
N SER A 174 -4.51 -2.58 22.90
CA SER A 174 -3.06 -2.38 22.75
C SER A 174 -2.58 -1.02 23.25
N LEU A 175 -3.35 0.04 23.01
CA LEU A 175 -3.04 1.38 23.51
C LEU A 175 -3.07 1.41 25.05
N SER A 176 -4.05 0.72 25.65
CA SER A 176 -4.16 0.58 27.09
C SER A 176 -2.97 -0.20 27.67
N ALA A 177 -2.60 -1.33 27.06
CA ALA A 177 -1.44 -2.11 27.45
C ALA A 177 -0.12 -1.33 27.32
N LEU A 178 0.05 -0.55 26.25
CA LEU A 178 1.21 0.31 26.06
C LEU A 178 1.30 1.40 27.14
N ALA A 179 0.17 2.03 27.50
CA ALA A 179 0.13 3.02 28.56
C ALA A 179 0.48 2.42 29.94
N GLU A 180 0.06 1.19 30.22
CA GLU A 180 0.42 0.44 31.42
C GLU A 180 1.91 0.07 31.44
N ALA A 181 2.46 -0.37 30.31
CA ALA A 181 3.88 -0.66 30.16
C ALA A 181 4.74 0.60 30.37
N ASP A 182 4.35 1.74 29.79
CA ASP A 182 5.02 3.03 30.00
C ASP A 182 4.94 3.46 31.47
N HIS A 183 3.80 3.23 32.14
CA HIS A 183 3.66 3.54 33.57
C HIS A 183 4.60 2.68 34.43
N THR A 184 4.63 1.38 34.16
CA THR A 184 5.50 0.41 34.85
C THR A 184 6.97 0.75 34.66
N LEU A 185 7.38 1.06 33.43
CA LEU A 185 8.73 1.49 33.11
C LEU A 185 9.15 2.73 33.92
N ARG A 186 8.29 3.74 34.00
CA ARG A 186 8.55 4.94 34.82
C ARG A 186 8.74 4.60 36.30
N GLN A 187 7.94 3.69 36.84
CA GLN A 187 8.09 3.27 38.25
C GLN A 187 9.44 2.59 38.49
N ILE A 188 9.87 1.70 37.59
CA ILE A 188 11.17 1.00 37.70
C ILE A 188 12.31 2.02 37.57
N GLN A 189 12.22 2.97 36.63
CA GLN A 189 13.22 4.03 36.48
C GLN A 189 13.33 4.91 37.73
N VAL A 190 12.23 5.22 38.42
CA VAL A 190 12.25 5.93 39.70
C VAL A 190 12.94 5.11 40.79
N GLN A 191 12.65 3.80 40.88
CA GLN A 191 13.33 2.90 41.81
C GLN A 191 14.83 2.83 41.54
N LEU A 192 15.23 2.75 40.26
CA LEU A 192 16.63 2.77 39.86
C LEU A 192 17.34 4.06 40.25
N MET A 193 16.70 5.22 40.06
CA MET A 193 17.26 6.51 40.50
C MET A 193 17.43 6.58 42.02
N ALA A 194 16.45 6.08 42.80
CA ALA A 194 16.55 6.02 44.25
C ALA A 194 17.68 5.10 44.72
N SER A 195 17.77 3.89 44.16
CA SER A 195 18.82 2.91 44.48
C SER A 195 20.22 3.42 44.12
N ARG A 196 20.37 4.10 42.97
CA ARG A 196 21.63 4.77 42.59
C ARG A 196 22.02 5.88 43.56
N ALA A 197 21.06 6.66 44.05
CA ALA A 197 21.33 7.70 45.04
C ALA A 197 21.75 7.10 46.39
N GLU A 198 21.12 6.01 46.82
CA GLU A 198 21.52 5.28 48.03
C GLU A 198 22.93 4.70 47.90
N LEU A 199 23.26 4.09 46.76
CA LEU A 199 24.60 3.58 46.48
C LEU A 199 25.65 4.71 46.54
N ALA A 200 25.38 5.86 45.91
CA ALA A 200 26.30 7.01 45.96
C ALA A 200 26.54 7.52 47.38
N VAL A 201 25.50 7.55 48.23
CA VAL A 201 25.63 7.92 49.65
C VAL A 201 26.46 6.88 50.41
N LEU A 202 26.31 5.59 50.12
CA LEU A 202 27.13 4.54 50.73
C LEU A 202 28.60 4.66 50.31
N GLU A 203 28.87 4.93 49.03
CA GLU A 203 30.21 5.17 48.50
C GLU A 203 30.88 6.38 49.17
N GLU A 204 30.17 7.50 49.31
CA GLU A 204 30.67 8.70 50.00
C GLU A 204 31.01 8.43 51.48
N ASN A 205 30.17 7.66 52.18
CA ASN A 205 30.37 7.34 53.58
C ASN A 205 31.43 6.25 53.82
N ALA A 206 31.70 5.38 52.83
CA ALA A 206 32.72 4.34 52.91
C ALA A 206 34.14 4.90 53.03
N GLU A 207 34.39 6.10 52.49
CA GLU A 207 35.65 6.83 52.68
C GLU A 207 35.87 7.27 54.13
N ALA A 208 34.78 7.50 54.89
CA ALA A 208 34.81 8.04 56.25
C ALA A 208 34.63 6.97 57.34
N VAL A 209 33.87 5.91 57.08
CA VAL A 209 33.45 4.90 58.07
C VAL A 209 33.74 3.50 57.52
N GLY A 210 34.81 2.87 58.00
CA GLY A 210 35.16 1.50 57.62
C GLY A 210 34.05 0.50 58.00
N GLY A 211 33.81 -0.50 57.13
CA GLY A 211 32.82 -1.56 57.36
C GLY A 211 31.59 -1.54 56.43
N LEU A 212 31.60 -0.74 55.36
CA LEU A 212 30.47 -0.59 54.43
C LEU A 212 30.51 -1.52 53.20
N GLY A 213 31.43 -2.48 53.14
CA GLY A 213 31.60 -3.35 51.96
C GLY A 213 30.36 -4.18 51.60
N GLU A 214 29.76 -4.86 52.57
CA GLU A 214 28.57 -5.71 52.35
C GLU A 214 27.30 -4.88 51.99
N PRO A 215 27.00 -3.75 52.67
CA PRO A 215 25.93 -2.84 52.23
C PRO A 215 26.13 -2.29 50.81
N MET A 216 27.37 -1.95 50.44
CA MET A 216 27.69 -1.39 49.12
C MET A 216 27.58 -2.43 48.01
N GLU A 217 28.05 -3.66 48.25
CA GLU A 217 27.88 -4.78 47.31
C GLU A 217 26.40 -5.08 47.07
N LYS A 218 25.59 -5.11 48.13
CA LYS A 218 24.15 -5.31 48.01
C LYS A 218 23.47 -4.19 47.21
N ALA A 219 23.76 -2.93 47.53
CA ALA A 219 23.20 -1.80 46.80
C ALA A 219 23.62 -1.79 45.32
N SER A 220 24.85 -2.20 45.01
CA SER A 220 25.32 -2.37 43.63
C SER A 220 24.55 -3.46 42.89
N GLN A 221 24.31 -4.61 43.53
CA GLN A 221 23.51 -5.70 42.97
C GLN A 221 22.05 -5.28 42.72
N ASP A 222 21.46 -4.52 43.65
CA ASP A 222 20.11 -3.99 43.50
C ASP A 222 20.00 -3.00 42.31
N VAL A 223 21.02 -2.16 42.10
CA VAL A 223 21.11 -1.28 40.92
C VAL A 223 21.23 -2.08 39.63
N GLU A 224 22.09 -3.10 39.58
CA GLU A 224 22.27 -3.96 38.40
C GLU A 224 20.97 -4.69 38.03
N ALA A 225 20.29 -5.28 39.01
CA ALA A 225 19.01 -5.96 38.80
C ALA A 225 17.92 -4.99 38.29
N LEU A 226 17.92 -3.74 38.76
CA LEU A 226 16.99 -2.72 38.27
C LEU A 226 17.32 -2.25 36.86
N ILE A 227 18.60 -2.21 36.46
CA ILE A 227 19.00 -1.89 35.08
C ILE A 227 18.50 -2.98 34.13
N GLU A 228 18.77 -4.25 34.43
CA GLU A 228 18.30 -5.39 33.61
C GLU A 228 16.78 -5.35 33.45
N ARG A 229 16.05 -5.08 34.54
CA ARG A 229 14.60 -4.97 34.51
C ARG A 229 14.10 -3.77 33.68
N VAL A 230 14.82 -2.64 33.67
CA VAL A 230 14.49 -1.50 32.78
C VAL A 230 14.64 -1.93 31.33
N GLU A 231 15.75 -2.58 30.97
CA GLU A 231 16.02 -3.03 29.60
C GLU A 231 14.95 -4.03 29.10
N GLU A 232 14.57 -5.01 29.93
CA GLU A 232 13.49 -5.95 29.62
C GLU A 232 12.15 -5.24 29.40
N GLN A 233 11.84 -4.26 30.26
CA GLN A 233 10.58 -3.53 30.19
C GLN A 233 10.53 -2.57 28.98
N GLU A 234 11.66 -1.97 28.60
CA GLU A 234 11.79 -1.16 27.38
C GLU A 234 11.57 -2.01 26.13
N ALA A 235 12.19 -3.20 26.05
CA ALA A 235 11.98 -4.12 24.94
C ALA A 235 10.51 -4.56 24.82
N ALA A 236 9.86 -4.88 25.94
CA ALA A 236 8.44 -5.24 25.95
C ALA A 236 7.54 -4.07 25.50
N ARG A 237 7.85 -2.86 25.97
CA ARG A 237 7.15 -1.63 25.60
C ARG A 237 7.29 -1.33 24.11
N ASP A 238 8.47 -1.51 23.54
CA ASP A 238 8.71 -1.27 22.12
C ASP A 238 7.98 -2.28 21.23
N SER A 239 7.93 -3.55 21.64
CA SER A 239 7.13 -4.56 20.96
C SER A 239 5.63 -4.21 20.93
N LEU A 240 5.09 -3.69 22.05
CA LEU A 240 3.71 -3.17 22.10
C LEU A 240 3.53 -1.94 21.21
N GLY A 241 4.53 -1.06 21.14
CA GLY A 241 4.53 0.10 20.24
C GLY A 241 4.41 -0.30 18.77
N GLU A 242 5.18 -1.28 18.33
CA GLU A 242 5.07 -1.84 16.97
C GLU A 242 3.69 -2.44 16.71
N GLU A 243 3.13 -3.14 17.70
CA GLU A 243 1.79 -3.72 17.58
C GLU A 243 0.69 -2.65 17.44
N VAL A 244 0.77 -1.58 18.23
CA VAL A 244 -0.13 -0.42 18.09
C VAL A 244 -0.06 0.14 16.68
N GLU A 245 1.13 0.37 16.14
CA GLU A 245 1.30 0.91 14.79
C GLU A 245 0.77 -0.07 13.71
N ARG A 246 1.02 -1.37 13.86
CA ARG A 246 0.40 -2.38 12.96
C ARG A 246 -1.13 -2.31 12.99
N ARG A 247 -1.73 -2.21 14.17
CA ARG A 247 -3.21 -2.15 14.33
C ARG A 247 -3.79 -0.85 13.80
N LYS A 248 -3.12 0.29 13.99
CA LYS A 248 -3.50 1.56 13.36
C LYS A 248 -3.49 1.47 11.84
N ASN A 249 -2.42 0.92 11.26
CA ASN A 249 -2.30 0.77 9.81
C ASN A 249 -3.37 -0.18 9.25
N ALA A 250 -3.68 -1.28 9.95
CA ALA A 250 -4.75 -2.18 9.56
C ALA A 250 -6.13 -1.47 9.53
N LEU A 251 -6.43 -0.68 10.56
CA LEU A 251 -7.69 0.06 10.65
C LEU A 251 -7.78 1.19 9.63
N ALA A 252 -6.69 1.94 9.42
CA ALA A 252 -6.59 2.95 8.37
C ALA A 252 -6.78 2.31 6.99
N SER A 253 -6.15 1.17 6.72
CA SER A 253 -6.34 0.43 5.47
C SER A 253 -7.77 -0.06 5.29
N LEU A 254 -8.45 -0.51 6.36
CA LEU A 254 -9.85 -0.93 6.30
C LEU A 254 -10.78 0.24 5.93
N ARG A 255 -10.59 1.41 6.55
CA ARG A 255 -11.29 2.66 6.22
C ARG A 255 -10.84 3.26 4.88
N GLY A 256 -9.67 2.83 4.41
CA GLY A 256 -8.83 3.37 3.35
C GLY A 256 -8.58 4.87 3.45
N GLU A 257 -8.02 5.21 4.62
CA GLU A 257 -7.35 6.46 4.97
C GLU A 257 -5.85 6.42 4.64
#